data_AF-A0AAX1ZM17-F1
#
_entry.id   AF-A0AAX1ZM17-F1
#
_cell.length_a   1.000
_cell.length_b   1.000
_cell.length_c   1.000
_cell.angle_alpha   90.00
_cell.angle_beta   90.00
_cell.angle_gamma   90.00
#
_symmetry.space_group_name_H-M   'P 1'
#
loop_
_entity.id
_entity.type
_entity.pdbx_description
1 polymer ?
#
loop_
_entity_poly.entity_id
_entity_poly.type
_entity_poly.pdbx_seq_one_letter_code
_entity_poly.pdbx_strand_id
1 'polypeptide(L)'
;MKSHDHLLDKQYDEEYYNCVHFAHEAAMDLYDIDRGEALEFFMKPVKEKVFLPSRLKLLNPLPMPKEGCIVAFHSRYRNKPPHVGLFRGQKILHLMESGVTYLPEEVVMGMGFNRVSYYD
;
A
#
# COMPACT_ATOMS: atom_id res chain seq x y z
N MET A 1 23.07 -2.22 10.63
CA MET A 1 21.81 -1.98 9.89
C MET A 1 21.07 -3.30 9.92
N LYS A 2 19.85 -3.36 10.48
CA LYS A 2 19.08 -4.61 10.48
C LYS A 2 18.78 -4.97 9.02
N SER A 3 18.99 -6.22 8.62
CA SER A 3 18.51 -6.67 7.31
C SER A 3 17.00 -6.79 7.41
N HIS A 4 16.28 -6.05 6.57
CA HIS A 4 14.82 -6.10 6.47
C HIS A 4 14.38 -7.11 5.39
N ASP A 5 15.23 -8.11 5.13
CA ASP A 5 15.03 -9.13 4.09
C ASP A 5 13.76 -9.94 4.35
N HIS A 6 13.34 -10.04 5.62
CA HIS A 6 12.10 -10.72 6.02
C HIS A 6 10.84 -10.10 5.40
N LEU A 7 10.88 -8.82 4.99
CA LEU A 7 9.77 -8.20 4.27
C LEU A 7 9.65 -8.77 2.85
N LEU A 8 10.73 -9.26 2.24
CA LEU A 8 10.71 -9.82 0.89
C LEU A 8 10.11 -11.23 0.84
N ASP A 9 10.10 -11.94 1.97
CA ASP A 9 9.56 -13.29 2.09
C ASP A 9 8.03 -13.31 2.27
N LYS A 10 7.40 -12.14 2.44
CA LYS A 10 5.95 -12.03 2.69
C LYS A 10 5.15 -12.52 1.49
N GLN A 11 4.10 -13.27 1.78
CA GLN A 11 3.21 -13.86 0.79
C GLN A 11 1.82 -13.28 0.93
N TYR A 12 1.17 -13.08 -0.22
CA TYR A 12 -0.20 -12.62 -0.28
C TYR A 12 -1.15 -13.75 0.15
N ASP A 13 -2.13 -13.36 0.94
CA ASP A 13 -3.25 -14.19 1.38
C ASP A 13 -4.54 -13.36 1.26
N GLU A 14 -5.50 -13.86 0.48
CA GLU A 14 -6.74 -13.13 0.21
C GLU A 14 -7.64 -12.97 1.46
N GLU A 15 -7.50 -13.85 2.44
CA GLU A 15 -8.28 -13.84 3.68
C GLU A 15 -7.58 -13.01 4.75
N TYR A 16 -6.26 -13.14 4.90
CA TYR A 16 -5.56 -12.64 6.08
C TYR A 16 -4.51 -11.57 5.79
N TYR A 17 -3.95 -11.48 4.58
CA TYR A 17 -2.75 -10.67 4.35
C TYR A 17 -2.61 -10.14 2.92
N ASN A 18 -2.93 -8.86 2.73
CA ASN A 18 -2.89 -8.20 1.42
C ASN A 18 -2.03 -6.94 1.42
N CYS A 19 -2.01 -6.22 0.29
CA CYS A 19 -1.16 -5.04 0.10
C CYS A 19 -1.27 -3.96 1.19
N VAL A 20 -2.45 -3.79 1.80
CA VAL A 20 -2.64 -2.82 2.90
C VAL A 20 -1.94 -3.28 4.17
N HIS A 21 -2.11 -4.56 4.53
CA HIS A 21 -1.45 -5.16 5.69
C HIS A 21 0.07 -5.06 5.55
N PHE A 22 0.58 -5.40 4.37
CA PHE A 22 2.00 -5.31 4.07
C PHE A 22 2.53 -3.87 4.12
N ALA A 23 1.83 -2.90 3.54
CA ALA A 23 2.26 -1.51 3.59
C ALA A 23 2.29 -0.96 5.02
N HIS A 24 1.34 -1.36 5.87
CA HIS A 24 1.34 -1.03 7.29
C HIS A 24 2.51 -1.69 8.04
N GLU A 25 2.71 -3.00 7.86
CA GLU A 25 3.81 -3.74 8.50
C GLU A 25 5.17 -3.16 8.10
N ALA A 26 5.38 -2.91 6.80
CA ALA A 26 6.62 -2.33 6.30
C ALA A 26 6.83 -0.89 6.83
N ALA A 27 5.77 -0.10 7.01
CA ALA A 27 5.88 1.23 7.61
C ALA A 27 6.36 1.17 9.07
N MET A 28 5.81 0.24 9.86
CA MET A 28 6.24 0.03 11.24
C MET A 28 7.68 -0.49 11.30
N ASP A 29 8.02 -1.52 10.53
CA ASP A 29 9.33 -2.16 10.59
C ASP A 29 10.48 -1.24 10.11
N LEU A 30 10.23 -0.42 9.08
CA LEU A 30 11.27 0.42 8.46
C LEU A 30 11.33 1.84 9.01
N TYR A 31 10.21 2.38 9.49
CA TYR A 31 10.09 3.80 9.85
C TYR A 31 9.43 4.04 11.22
N ASP A 32 9.01 3.00 11.92
CA ASP A 32 8.29 3.11 13.21
C ASP A 32 6.99 3.94 13.10
N ILE A 33 6.29 3.81 11.97
CA ILE A 33 5.04 4.55 11.73
C ILE A 33 3.83 3.61 11.81
N ASP A 34 3.02 3.79 12.85
CA ASP A 34 1.75 3.08 13.04
C ASP A 34 0.59 3.84 12.37
N ARG A 35 -0.16 3.12 11.53
CA ARG A 35 -1.35 3.60 10.81
C ARG A 35 -2.53 2.64 10.94
N GLY A 36 -2.47 1.71 11.90
CA GLY A 36 -3.41 0.60 12.03
C GLY A 36 -4.86 1.08 12.13
N GLU A 37 -5.12 2.12 12.93
CA GLU A 37 -6.46 2.70 13.10
C GLU A 37 -7.03 3.24 11.78
N ALA A 38 -6.26 4.06 11.05
CA ALA A 38 -6.72 4.63 9.78
C ALA A 38 -6.85 3.57 8.67
N LEU A 39 -6.09 2.49 8.76
CA LEU A 39 -6.07 1.40 7.79
C LEU A 39 -7.02 0.24 8.13
N GLU A 40 -7.61 0.20 9.32
CA GLU A 40 -8.42 -0.92 9.81
C GLU A 40 -9.55 -1.31 8.84
N PHE A 41 -10.23 -0.31 8.26
CA PHE A 41 -11.31 -0.53 7.31
C PHE A 41 -10.87 -1.07 5.95
N PHE A 42 -9.57 -1.04 5.67
CA PHE A 42 -8.93 -1.55 4.46
C PHE A 42 -8.17 -2.86 4.71
N MET A 43 -7.81 -3.14 5.97
CA MET A 43 -7.22 -4.39 6.47
C MET A 43 -8.32 -5.43 6.75
N LYS A 44 -9.02 -5.83 5.70
CA LYS A 44 -10.07 -6.86 5.71
C LYS A 44 -9.80 -7.91 4.63
N PRO A 45 -10.40 -9.11 4.72
CA PRO A 45 -10.41 -10.09 3.64
C PRO A 45 -10.87 -9.45 2.33
N VAL A 46 -10.28 -9.83 1.20
CA VAL A 46 -10.53 -9.20 -0.10
C VAL A 46 -12.01 -9.28 -0.48
N LYS A 47 -12.67 -10.39 -0.18
CA LYS A 47 -14.10 -10.63 -0.44
C LYS A 47 -15.02 -9.73 0.40
N GLU A 48 -14.55 -9.22 1.53
CA GLU A 48 -15.31 -8.35 2.44
C GLU A 48 -15.03 -6.85 2.19
N LYS A 49 -14.07 -6.51 1.32
CA LYS A 49 -13.70 -5.13 1.05
C LYS A 49 -14.79 -4.42 0.24
N VAL A 50 -15.64 -3.67 0.94
CA VAL A 50 -16.46 -2.61 0.33
C VAL A 50 -15.64 -1.33 0.32
N PHE A 51 -15.09 -0.97 -0.84
CA PHE A 51 -14.36 0.28 -0.99
C PHE A 51 -15.31 1.46 -1.16
N LEU A 52 -15.24 2.39 -0.22
CA LEU A 52 -15.87 3.69 -0.32
C LEU A 52 -14.78 4.75 -0.48
N PRO A 53 -14.77 5.54 -1.57
CA PRO A 53 -13.76 6.59 -1.78
C PRO A 53 -13.65 7.59 -0.62
N SER A 54 -14.74 7.80 0.13
CA SER A 54 -14.75 8.65 1.33
C SER A 54 -13.83 8.14 2.44
N ARG A 55 -13.54 6.84 2.51
CA ARG A 55 -12.63 6.27 3.53
C ARG A 55 -11.18 6.74 3.34
N LEU A 56 -10.77 7.12 2.13
CA LEU A 56 -9.44 7.70 1.90
C LEU A 56 -9.27 9.06 2.59
N LYS A 57 -10.36 9.73 2.98
CA LYS A 57 -10.30 10.97 3.77
C LYS A 57 -9.85 10.74 5.21
N LEU A 58 -9.83 9.49 5.68
CA LEU A 58 -9.30 9.12 6.99
C LEU A 58 -7.76 9.12 7.00
N LEU A 59 -7.16 9.10 5.81
CA LEU A 59 -5.71 9.22 5.62
C LEU A 59 -5.36 10.69 5.36
N ASN A 60 -4.18 11.11 5.79
CA ASN A 60 -3.71 12.48 5.61
C ASN A 60 -3.10 12.63 4.21
N PRO A 61 -3.74 13.33 3.25
CA PRO A 61 -3.22 13.43 1.90
C PRO A 61 -1.92 14.24 1.86
N LEU A 62 -0.97 13.79 1.03
CA LEU A 62 0.28 14.46 0.78
C LEU A 62 0.37 14.94 -0.67
N PRO A 63 0.92 16.15 -0.92
CA PRO A 63 1.07 16.68 -2.28
C PRO A 63 2.22 16.01 -3.06
N MET A 64 3.20 15.44 -2.34
CA MET A 64 4.37 14.74 -2.90
C MET A 64 4.71 13.55 -2.00
N PRO A 65 5.33 12.48 -2.54
CA PRO A 65 5.72 11.35 -1.73
C PRO A 65 6.84 11.73 -0.75
N LYS A 66 6.83 11.10 0.42
CA LYS A 66 7.93 11.13 1.39
C LYS A 66 8.23 9.71 1.85
N GLU A 67 9.45 9.48 2.34
CA GLU A 67 9.83 8.17 2.88
C GLU A 67 8.81 7.67 3.92
N GLY A 68 8.41 6.41 3.78
CA GLY A 68 7.47 5.75 4.68
C GLY A 68 6.00 6.14 4.49
N CYS A 69 5.65 6.94 3.48
CA CYS A 69 4.25 7.26 3.18
C CYS A 69 3.55 6.13 2.41
N ILE A 70 2.23 6.07 2.51
CA ILE A 70 1.39 5.17 1.70
C ILE A 70 1.25 5.77 0.31
N VAL A 71 1.44 4.94 -0.72
CA VAL A 71 1.19 5.27 -2.12
C VAL A 71 0.01 4.44 -2.59
N ALA A 72 -1.04 5.11 -3.06
CA ALA A 72 -2.25 4.49 -3.57
C ALA A 72 -2.34 4.63 -5.09
N PHE A 73 -2.43 3.49 -5.76
CA PHE A 73 -2.59 3.34 -7.20
C PHE A 73 -4.06 3.07 -7.52
N HIS A 74 -4.72 4.07 -8.10
CA HIS A 74 -6.14 4.04 -8.38
C HIS A 74 -6.41 3.41 -9.74
N SER A 75 -7.40 2.52 -9.77
CA SER A 75 -7.89 1.97 -11.03
C SER A 75 -8.72 3.02 -11.77
N ARG A 76 -8.82 2.86 -13.10
CA ARG A 76 -9.77 3.60 -13.94
C ARG A 76 -11.24 3.40 -13.50
N TYR A 77 -11.54 2.30 -12.82
CA TYR A 77 -12.87 1.99 -12.30
C TYR A 77 -13.02 2.55 -10.88
N ARG A 78 -13.89 3.57 -10.71
CA ARG A 78 -14.01 4.35 -9.47
C ARG A 78 -14.31 3.55 -8.20
N ASN A 79 -14.98 2.41 -8.34
CA ASN A 79 -15.42 1.58 -7.21
C ASN A 79 -14.47 0.42 -6.90
N LYS A 80 -13.38 0.26 -7.67
CA LYS A 80 -12.35 -0.73 -7.35
C LYS A 80 -11.45 -0.16 -6.26
N PRO A 81 -11.14 -0.90 -5.18
CA PRO A 81 -10.16 -0.47 -4.20
C PRO A 81 -8.82 -0.16 -4.87
N PRO A 82 -8.12 0.91 -4.45
CA PRO A 82 -6.78 1.17 -4.92
C PRO A 82 -5.85 0.05 -4.47
N HIS A 83 -4.85 -0.23 -5.29
CA HIS A 83 -3.68 -0.99 -4.86
C HIS A 83 -2.77 -0.06 -4.04
N VAL A 84 -2.10 -0.56 -3.01
CA VAL A 84 -1.25 0.29 -2.16
C VAL A 84 0.15 -0.29 -1.97
N GLY A 85 1.09 0.60 -1.68
CA GLY A 85 2.46 0.27 -1.30
C GLY A 85 3.08 1.33 -0.39
N LEU A 86 4.30 1.08 0.06
CA LEU A 86 5.09 2.00 0.88
C LEU A 86 6.13 2.69 0.01
N PHE A 87 6.21 4.02 0.08
CA PHE A 87 7.26 4.77 -0.60
C PHE A 87 8.59 4.63 0.14
N ARG A 88 9.61 4.14 -0.56
CA ARG A 88 10.96 3.96 -0.03
C ARG A 88 11.98 4.11 -1.13
N GLY A 89 13.02 4.91 -0.91
CA GLY A 89 14.17 5.00 -1.80
C GLY A 89 13.80 5.28 -3.25
N GLN A 90 12.87 6.22 -3.48
CA GLN A 90 12.33 6.59 -4.80
C GLN A 90 11.59 5.46 -5.55
N LYS A 91 11.20 4.42 -4.82
CA LYS A 91 10.45 3.27 -5.35
C LYS A 91 9.33 2.91 -4.39
N ILE A 92 8.55 1.93 -4.80
CA ILE A 92 7.39 1.43 -4.09
C ILE A 92 7.69 0.01 -3.66
N LEU A 93 7.67 -0.22 -2.35
CA LEU A 93 7.66 -1.55 -1.76
C LEU A 93 6.20 -1.98 -1.61
N HIS A 94 5.76 -3.00 -2.34
CA HIS A 94 4.36 -3.45 -2.32
C HIS A 94 4.24 -4.96 -2.48
N LEU A 95 3.11 -5.50 -2.03
CA LEU A 95 2.78 -6.92 -2.13
C LEU A 95 1.73 -7.14 -3.22
N MET A 96 2.02 -8.07 -4.13
CA MET A 96 1.08 -8.59 -5.11
C MET A 96 0.80 -10.07 -4.82
N GLU A 97 -0.16 -10.68 -5.53
CA GLU A 97 -0.43 -12.12 -5.46
C GLU A 97 0.82 -12.98 -5.74
N SER A 98 1.73 -12.48 -6.58
CA SER A 98 3.01 -13.13 -6.90
C SER A 98 4.12 -12.89 -5.87
N GLY A 99 3.84 -12.20 -4.76
CA GLY A 99 4.82 -11.82 -3.74
C GLY A 99 5.22 -10.34 -3.77
N VAL A 100 6.25 -10.02 -2.99
CA VAL A 100 6.72 -8.64 -2.75
C VAL A 100 7.59 -8.14 -3.89
N THR A 101 7.36 -6.91 -4.31
CA THR A 101 8.13 -6.22 -5.34
C THR A 101 8.56 -4.83 -4.91
N TYR A 102 9.69 -4.37 -5.46
CA TYR A 102 10.27 -3.07 -5.19
C TYR A 102 10.55 -2.33 -6.51
N LEU A 103 9.57 -1.56 -6.97
CA LEU A 103 9.52 -1.02 -8.32
C LEU A 103 9.37 0.51 -8.32
N PRO A 104 9.93 1.22 -9.33
CA PRO A 104 9.63 2.63 -9.54
C PRO A 104 8.15 2.87 -9.76
N GLU A 105 7.67 4.06 -9.38
CA GLU A 105 6.26 4.43 -9.49
C GLU A 105 5.75 4.33 -10.93
N GLU A 106 6.57 4.73 -11.92
CA GLU A 106 6.19 4.73 -13.33
C GLU A 106 5.92 3.30 -13.83
N VAL A 107 6.68 2.33 -13.32
CA VAL A 107 6.50 0.90 -13.65
C VAL A 107 5.20 0.39 -13.04
N VAL A 108 4.92 0.71 -11.77
CA VAL A 108 3.67 0.31 -11.11
C VAL A 108 2.48 0.94 -11.81
N MET A 109 2.53 2.24 -12.15
CA MET A 109 1.47 2.93 -12.90
C MET A 109 1.18 2.26 -14.26
N GLY A 110 2.21 1.75 -14.94
CA GLY A 110 2.09 1.00 -16.20
C GLY A 110 1.25 -0.28 -16.10
N MET A 111 0.96 -0.79 -14.90
CA MET A 111 0.14 -1.99 -14.66
C MET A 111 -1.39 -1.73 -14.78
N GLY A 112 -1.79 -0.64 -15.43
CA GLY A 112 -3.19 -0.34 -15.73
C GLY A 112 -3.88 0.64 -14.77
N PHE A 113 -3.11 1.34 -13.93
CA PHE A 113 -3.59 2.41 -13.07
C PHE A 113 -3.59 3.75 -13.82
N ASN A 114 -4.45 4.68 -13.40
CA ASN A 114 -4.59 5.98 -14.07
C ASN A 114 -4.24 7.18 -13.18
N ARG A 115 -4.10 6.95 -11.87
CA ARG A 115 -3.80 7.98 -10.89
C ARG A 115 -3.04 7.39 -9.72
N VAL A 116 -2.08 8.16 -9.23
CA VAL A 116 -1.37 7.93 -7.97
C VAL A 116 -1.78 8.99 -6.95
N SER A 117 -1.79 8.64 -5.67
CA SER A 117 -1.92 9.60 -4.57
C SER A 117 -1.11 9.15 -3.37
N TYR A 118 -0.70 10.10 -2.54
CA TYR A 118 0.18 9.86 -1.40
C TYR A 118 -0.53 10.20 -0.10
N TYR A 119 -0.25 9.42 0.95
CA TYR A 119 -0.84 9.64 2.26
C TYR A 119 0.17 9.41 3.38
N ASP A 120 0.10 10.28 4.39
CA ASP A 120 0.77 10.08 5.68
C ASP A 120 -0.05 9.26 6.65
#